data_AF-A0A7Z9Y8V8-F1
#
_entry.id   AF-A0A7Z9Y8V8-F1
#
_cell.length_a   1.000
_cell.length_b   1.000
_cell.length_c   1.000
_cell.angle_alpha   90.00
_cell.angle_beta   90.00
_cell.angle_gamma   90.00
#
_symmetry.space_group_name_H-M   'P 1'
#
loop_
_entity.id
_entity.type
_entity.pdbx_description
1 polymer ?
#
loop_
_entity_poly.entity_id
_entity_poly.type
_entity_poly.pdbx_seq_one_letter_code
_entity_poly.pdbx_strand_id
1 'polypeptide(L)' 'MEVEKVAAQMEDRSPQEVLEWAIERFKGKIALANSFGAEDVVLTDMIVKIDPSVRIFTLDTGRLPQETYDVWDR' A
#
# COMPACT_ATOMS: atom_id res chain seq x y z
N MET A 1 4.10 -12.09 21.51
CA MET A 1 2.90 -11.26 21.26
C MET A 1 2.32 -11.59 19.87
N GLU A 2 1.03 -11.36 19.62
CA GLU A 2 0.38 -11.70 18.32
C GLU A 2 1.10 -11.08 17.12
N VAL A 3 1.53 -9.81 17.25
CA VAL A 3 2.25 -9.07 16.20
C VAL A 3 3.54 -9.79 15.76
N GLU A 4 4.36 -10.22 16.72
CA GLU A 4 5.62 -10.93 16.43
C GLU A 4 5.39 -12.25 15.69
N LYS A 5 4.31 -12.96 16.06
CA LYS A 5 3.94 -14.21 15.40
C LYS A 5 3.51 -13.97 13.95
N VAL A 6 2.70 -12.95 13.72
CA VAL A 6 2.24 -12.60 12.37
C VAL A 6 3.41 -12.13 11.50
N ALA A 7 4.28 -11.25 12.03
CA ALA A 7 5.45 -10.78 11.29
C ALA A 7 6.32 -11.96 10.81
N ALA A 8 6.66 -12.88 11.72
CA ALA A 8 7.42 -14.09 11.37
C ALA A 8 6.73 -15.00 10.34
N GLN A 9 5.39 -15.00 10.26
CA GLN A 9 4.65 -15.76 9.26
C GLN A 9 4.63 -15.11 7.87
N MET A 10 4.94 -13.81 7.78
CA MET A 10 4.92 -13.04 6.54
C MET A 10 6.30 -12.92 5.89
N GLU A 11 7.38 -13.19 6.63
CA GLU A 11 8.77 -13.04 6.18
C GLU A 11 9.08 -13.80 4.87
N ASP A 12 8.52 -15.01 4.72
CA ASP A 12 8.74 -15.89 3.56
C ASP A 12 7.62 -15.79 2.51
N ARG A 13 6.69 -14.85 2.65
CA ARG A 13 5.54 -14.71 1.73
C ARG A 13 5.82 -13.73 0.60
N SER A 14 5.13 -13.95 -0.52
CA SER A 14 5.12 -12.97 -1.60
C SER A 14 4.42 -11.67 -1.16
N PRO A 15 4.77 -10.51 -1.75
CA PRO A 15 4.09 -9.25 -1.46
C PRO A 15 2.57 -9.33 -1.62
N GLN A 16 2.08 -10.05 -2.64
CA GLN A 16 0.66 -10.23 -2.89
C GLN A 16 -0.03 -10.99 -1.76
N GLU A 17 0.57 -12.08 -1.25
CA GLU A 17 -0.01 -12.82 -0.13
C GLU A 17 -0.06 -11.97 1.15
N VAL A 18 0.96 -11.13 1.39
CA VAL A 18 0.98 -10.21 2.53
C VAL A 18 -0.14 -9.17 2.39
N LEU A 19 -0.32 -8.61 1.18
CA LEU A 19 -1.36 -7.63 0.89
C LEU A 19 -2.76 -8.24 0.99
N GLU A 20 -3.01 -9.42 0.42
CA GLU A 20 -4.27 -10.14 0.53
C GLU A 20 -4.64 -10.41 1.99
N TRP A 21 -3.67 -10.88 2.78
CA TRP A 21 -3.87 -11.09 4.21
C TRP A 21 -4.23 -9.79 4.94
N ALA A 22 -3.49 -8.70 4.67
CA ALA A 22 -3.72 -7.42 5.32
C ALA A 22 -5.08 -6.80 4.94
N ILE A 23 -5.45 -6.87 3.65
CA ILE A 23 -6.72 -6.37 3.14
C ILE A 23 -7.90 -7.11 3.76
N GLU A 24 -7.82 -8.44 3.85
CA GLU A 24 -8.89 -9.24 4.47
C GLU A 24 -8.95 -9.01 5.99
N ARG A 25 -7.79 -9.04 6.68
CA ARG A 25 -7.71 -8.88 8.14
C ARG A 25 -8.20 -7.53 8.64
N PHE A 26 -8.00 -6.48 7.83
CA PHE A 26 -8.28 -5.08 8.16
C PHE A 26 -9.30 -4.44 7.20
N LYS A 27 -10.17 -5.26 6.60
CA LYS A 27 -11.17 -4.81 5.63
C LYS A 27 -11.96 -3.59 6.11
N GLY A 28 -12.02 -2.56 5.27
CA GLY A 28 -12.65 -1.27 5.58
C GLY A 28 -11.91 -0.38 6.60
N LYS A 29 -10.74 -0.81 7.10
CA LYS A 29 -9.90 -0.08 8.07
C LYS A 29 -8.43 0.06 7.65
N ILE A 30 -8.07 -0.44 6.46
CA ILE A 30 -6.74 -0.31 5.88
C ILE A 30 -6.73 0.75 4.77
N ALA A 31 -5.60 1.42 4.61
CA ALA A 31 -5.34 2.34 3.51
C ALA A 31 -3.87 2.28 3.12
N LEU A 32 -3.56 2.50 1.84
CA LEU A 32 -2.20 2.71 1.37
C LEU A 32 -1.87 4.20 1.45
N ALA A 33 -0.80 4.54 2.17
CA ALA A 33 -0.14 5.84 2.04
C ALA A 33 0.82 5.75 0.86
N ASN A 34 0.59 6.55 -0.18
CA ASN A 34 1.34 6.50 -1.44
C ASN A 34 2.08 7.83 -1.65
N SER A 35 3.41 7.75 -1.73
CA SER A 35 4.33 8.87 -2.00
C SER A 35 4.59 9.11 -3.49
N PHE A 36 4.06 8.26 -4.36
CA PHE A 36 4.33 8.14 -5.80
C PHE A 36 5.78 7.77 -6.14
N GLY A 37 6.51 7.20 -5.16
CA GLY A 37 7.73 6.46 -5.41
C GLY A 37 7.47 5.17 -6.22
N ALA A 38 8.52 4.61 -6.81
CA ALA A 38 8.38 3.43 -7.68
C ALA A 38 7.75 2.24 -6.95
N GLU A 39 8.15 2.00 -5.70
CA GLU A 39 7.65 0.96 -4.82
C GLU A 39 6.17 1.15 -4.48
N ASP A 40 5.72 2.38 -4.21
CA ASP A 40 4.33 2.66 -3.85
C ASP A 40 3.40 2.54 -5.06
N VAL A 41 3.91 2.83 -6.27
CA VAL A 41 3.18 2.59 -7.52
C VAL A 41 3.06 1.08 -7.79
N VAL A 42 4.08 0.28 -7.49
CA VAL A 42 3.98 -1.19 -7.54
C VAL A 42 2.96 -1.70 -6.52
N LEU A 43 2.97 -1.19 -5.29
CA LEU A 43 1.97 -1.56 -4.28
C LEU A 43 0.55 -1.15 -4.71
N THR A 44 0.40 0.02 -5.34
CA THR A 44 -0.88 0.48 -5.91
C THR A 44 -1.39 -0.49 -6.97
N ASP A 45 -0.54 -0.90 -7.91
CA ASP A 45 -0.89 -1.89 -8.94
C ASP A 45 -1.35 -3.21 -8.32
N MET A 46 -0.64 -3.71 -7.31
CA MET A 46 -1.01 -4.94 -6.60
C MET A 46 -2.34 -4.80 -5.85
N ILE A 47 -2.50 -3.73 -5.06
CA ILE A 47 -3.70 -3.51 -4.24
C ILE A 47 -4.94 -3.34 -5.10
N VAL A 48 -4.87 -2.54 -6.18
CA VAL A 48 -6.03 -2.32 -7.07
C VAL A 48 -6.48 -3.61 -7.76
N LYS A 49 -5.55 -4.53 -8.06
CA LYS A 49 -5.87 -5.87 -8.60
C LYS A 49 -6.50 -6.80 -7.55
N ILE A 50 -6.16 -6.64 -6.28
CA ILE A 50 -6.69 -7.45 -5.17
C ILE A 50 -8.08 -6.94 -4.75
N ASP A 51 -8.17 -5.66 -4.37
CA ASP A 51 -9.41 -4.99 -3.97
C ASP A 51 -9.35 -3.49 -4.32
N PRO A 52 -10.03 -3.05 -5.39
CA PRO A 52 -10.03 -1.65 -5.81
C PRO A 52 -10.78 -0.71 -4.85
N SER A 53 -11.44 -1.23 -3.82
CA SER A 53 -12.11 -0.40 -2.80
C SER A 53 -11.18 0.08 -1.69
N VAL A 54 -9.94 -0.44 -1.63
CA VAL A 54 -8.95 0.00 -0.64
C VAL A 54 -8.61 1.47 -0.86
N ARG A 55 -8.69 2.25 0.22
CA ARG A 55 -8.38 3.68 0.17
C ARG A 55 -6.88 3.88 -0.07
N ILE A 56 -6.55 4.70 -1.06
CA ILE A 56 -5.19 5.18 -1.31
C ILE A 56 -5.18 6.69 -1.05
N PHE A 57 -4.16 7.18 -0.35
CA PHE A 57 -4.01 8.60 -0.07
C PHE A 57 -2.54 9.01 -0.12
N THR A 58 -2.30 10.29 -0.34
CA THR A 58 -0.96 10.88 -0.24
C THR A 58 -0.96 12.00 0.80
N LEU A 59 0.22 12.29 1.34
CA LEU A 59 0.43 13.43 2.23
C LEU A 59 1.11 14.54 1.44
N ASP A 60 0.31 15.50 0.97
CA ASP A 60 0.83 16.69 0.32
C ASP A 60 1.43 17.64 1.36
N THR A 61 2.75 17.78 1.32
CA THR A 61 3.51 18.69 2.20
C THR A 61 3.52 20.13 1.70
N GLY A 62 3.03 20.37 0.48
CA GLY A 62 3.17 21.63 -0.26
C GLY A 62 4.57 21.87 -0.83
N ARG A 63 5.47 20.88 -0.74
CA ARG A 63 6.89 20.98 -1.16
C ARG A 63 7.42 19.71 -1.84
N LEU A 64 6.55 18.85 -2.35
CA LEU A 64 6.97 17.69 -3.13
C LEU A 64 7.66 18.15 -4.44
N PRO A 65 8.59 17.35 -5.01
CA PRO A 65 9.09 17.57 -6.36
C PRO A 65 7.95 17.66 -7.38
N GLN A 66 8.11 18.45 -8.43
CA GLN A 66 7.08 18.58 -9.47
C GLN A 66 6.80 17.22 -10.13
N GLU A 67 7.83 16.41 -10.29
CA GLU A 67 7.74 15.05 -10.84
C GLU A 67 6.82 14.14 -10.02
N THR A 68 6.72 14.35 -8.70
CA THR A 68 5.80 13.60 -7.84
C THR A 68 4.34 13.96 -8.14
N TYR A 69 4.04 15.25 -8.29
CA TYR A 69 2.70 15.70 -8.70
C TYR A 69 2.37 15.21 -10.11
N ASP A 70 3.33 15.27 -11.04
CA ASP A 70 3.14 14.83 -12.42
C ASP A 70 2.83 13.32 -12.53
N VAL A 71 3.30 12.50 -11.57
CA VAL A 71 2.93 11.08 -11.47
C VAL A 71 1.58 10.91 -10.79
N TRP A 72 1.29 11.69 -9.75
CA TRP A 72 0.00 11.65 -9.05
C TRP A 72 -1.19 12.00 -9.95
N ASP A 73 -1.05 13.04 -10.78
CA ASP A 73 -2.15 13.54 -11.63
C ASP A 73 -2.48 12.64 -12.84
N ARG A 74 -1.75 11.54 -13.05
CA ARG A 74 -1.93 10.61 -14.18
C ARG A 74 -2.81 9.41 -13.82
#